data_AF-A0A0W7X7A6-F1
#
_entry.id   AF-A0A0W7X7A6-F1
#
_cell.length_a   1.000
_cell.length_b   1.000
_cell.length_c   1.000
_cell.angle_alpha   90.00
_cell.angle_beta   90.00
_cell.angle_gamma   90.00
#
_symmetry.space_group_name_H-M   'P 1'
#
loop_
_entity.id
_entity.type
_entity.pdbx_description
1 polymer ?
#
loop_
_entity_poly.entity_id
_entity_poly.type
_entity_poly.pdbx_seq_one_letter_code
_entity_poly.pdbx_strand_id
1 'polypeptide(L)'
;MGYRPKQKIYTLEFEGEEYDGLEVRIRGLNTGQMLDLDTARADGSDEAIIAMLQLMADRLVEWNVEDDEGQAVPVTFDGVRSLDLDFNWAIIDAWQNAVAGVAAPLDEPLTDTEPLPVASIPTETLLLPPESTAVPA
;
A
#
# COMPACT_ATOMS: atom_id res chain seq x y z
N MET A 1 16.97 26.29 -3.99
CA MET A 1 15.99 25.60 -3.14
C MET A 1 15.47 24.40 -3.93
N GLY A 2 15.62 23.17 -3.43
CA GLY A 2 15.17 21.96 -4.14
C GLY A 2 14.10 21.24 -3.33
N TYR A 3 13.03 20.81 -3.99
CA TYR A 3 11.99 19.97 -3.40
C TYR A 3 12.40 18.51 -3.58
N ARG A 4 12.43 17.71 -2.49
CA ARG A 4 12.62 16.26 -2.56
C ARG A 4 11.24 15.60 -2.53
N PRO A 5 10.79 14.98 -3.63
CA PRO A 5 9.55 14.22 -3.61
C PRO A 5 9.68 13.05 -2.62
N LYS A 6 8.65 12.83 -1.79
CA LYS A 6 8.57 11.66 -0.93
C LYS A 6 8.34 10.43 -1.81
N GLN A 7 9.13 9.39 -1.64
CA GLN A 7 8.89 8.11 -2.29
C GLN A 7 7.63 7.47 -1.68
N LYS A 8 6.67 7.10 -2.53
CA LYS A 8 5.46 6.39 -2.11
C LYS A 8 5.80 4.90 -1.94
N ILE A 9 5.23 4.27 -0.93
CA ILE A 9 5.21 2.82 -0.75
C ILE A 9 3.76 2.40 -0.91
N TYR A 10 3.54 1.36 -1.70
CA TYR A 10 2.24 0.77 -1.96
C TYR A 10 2.17 -0.56 -1.22
N THR A 11 1.04 -0.81 -0.57
CA THR A 11 0.66 -2.14 -0.07
C THR A 11 -0.29 -2.72 -1.10
N LEU A 12 0.05 -3.89 -1.63
CA LEU A 12 -0.76 -4.66 -2.56
C LEU A 12 -1.34 -5.83 -1.76
N GLU A 13 -2.65 -5.85 -1.66
CA GLU A 13 -3.43 -6.89 -1.00
C GLU A 13 -4.19 -7.63 -2.11
N PHE A 14 -4.05 -8.96 -2.14
CA PHE A 14 -4.72 -9.81 -3.12
C PHE A 14 -5.84 -10.57 -2.40
N GLU A 15 -7.06 -10.30 -2.82
CA GLU A 15 -8.27 -10.97 -2.32
C GLU A 15 -8.89 -11.78 -3.47
N GLY A 16 -9.12 -13.09 -3.27
CA GLY A 16 -9.68 -13.98 -4.30
C GLY A 16 -9.03 -15.37 -4.38
N GLU A 17 -9.60 -16.26 -5.21
CA GLU A 17 -9.32 -17.72 -5.13
C GLU A 17 -7.86 -18.14 -5.36
N GLU A 18 -7.05 -17.39 -6.12
CA GLU A 18 -5.70 -17.82 -6.52
C GLU A 18 -4.58 -17.29 -5.62
N TYR A 19 -4.71 -16.08 -5.06
CA TYR A 19 -3.66 -15.41 -4.26
C TYR A 19 -4.21 -14.83 -2.95
N ASP A 20 -5.27 -15.42 -2.40
CA ASP A 20 -5.92 -14.96 -1.18
C ASP A 20 -4.91 -14.79 -0.04
N GLY A 21 -4.86 -13.60 0.54
CA GLY A 21 -3.99 -13.31 1.68
C GLY A 21 -2.53 -13.02 1.30
N LEU A 22 -2.20 -12.87 0.02
CA LEU A 22 -0.88 -12.34 -0.40
C LEU A 22 -0.81 -10.85 -0.07
N GLU A 23 0.23 -10.47 0.66
CA GLU A 23 0.54 -9.10 1.04
C GLU A 23 1.92 -8.72 0.49
N VAL A 24 1.97 -7.67 -0.33
CA VAL A 24 3.22 -7.18 -0.93
C VAL A 24 3.39 -5.70 -0.69
N ARG A 25 4.50 -5.31 -0.07
CA ARG A 25 4.91 -3.91 0.10
C ARG A 25 5.99 -3.55 -0.89
N ILE A 26 5.70 -2.61 -1.77
CA ILE A 26 6.58 -2.23 -2.88
C ILE A 26 6.67 -0.71 -3.03
N ARG A 27 7.87 -0.21 -3.35
CA ARG A 27 8.09 1.22 -3.61
C ARG A 27 7.47 1.63 -4.94
N GLY A 28 7.05 2.88 -5.05
CA GLY A 28 6.53 3.44 -6.28
C GLY A 28 7.56 3.53 -7.40
N LEU A 29 7.07 3.51 -8.64
CA LEU A 29 7.85 3.77 -9.83
C LEU A 29 7.96 5.27 -10.10
N ASN A 30 9.09 5.69 -10.66
CA ASN A 30 9.15 6.97 -11.36
C ASN A 30 8.66 6.81 -12.80
N THR A 31 8.38 7.92 -13.49
CA THR A 31 7.86 7.90 -14.87
C THR A 31 8.77 7.15 -15.84
N GLY A 32 10.10 7.24 -15.70
CA GLY A 32 11.03 6.50 -16.55
C GLY A 32 10.88 4.99 -16.35
N GLN A 33 10.89 4.54 -15.10
CA GLN A 33 10.75 3.13 -14.78
C GLN A 33 9.39 2.54 -15.18
N MET A 34 8.32 3.34 -15.19
CA MET A 34 7.03 2.93 -15.73
C MET A 34 7.13 2.66 -17.23
N LEU A 35 7.75 3.56 -17.99
CA LEU A 35 7.96 3.39 -19.43
C LEU A 35 8.88 2.21 -19.76
N ASP A 36 9.93 2.01 -18.95
CA ASP A 36 10.83 0.85 -19.08
C ASP A 36 10.08 -0.46 -18.87
N LEU A 37 9.17 -0.50 -17.89
CA LEU A 37 8.34 -1.67 -17.59
C LEU A 37 7.35 -1.97 -18.72
N ASP A 38 6.65 -0.96 -19.26
CA ASP A 38 5.78 -1.11 -20.43
C ASP A 38 6.56 -1.61 -21.66
N THR A 39 7.76 -1.07 -21.87
CA THR A 39 8.64 -1.49 -22.98
C THR A 39 9.07 -2.94 -22.81
N ALA A 40 9.48 -3.34 -21.60
CA ALA A 40 9.88 -4.71 -21.31
C ALA A 40 8.74 -5.71 -21.52
N ARG A 41 7.51 -5.34 -21.13
CA ARG A 41 6.31 -6.16 -21.36
C ARG A 41 6.00 -6.33 -22.84
N ALA A 42 6.17 -5.28 -23.64
CA ALA A 42 5.95 -5.32 -25.09
C ALA A 42 7.04 -6.09 -25.83
N ASP A 43 8.28 -6.03 -25.36
CA ASP A 43 9.43 -6.71 -25.96
C ASP A 43 9.37 -8.23 -25.75
N GLY A 44 9.12 -8.68 -24.52
CA GLY A 44 8.92 -10.10 -24.20
C GLY A 44 10.15 -11.00 -24.35
N SER A 45 11.33 -10.45 -24.63
CA SER A 45 12.59 -11.22 -24.66
C SER A 45 13.02 -11.62 -23.25
N ASP A 46 13.88 -12.64 -23.15
CA ASP A 46 14.42 -13.10 -21.86
C ASP A 46 15.15 -11.97 -21.11
N GLU A 47 15.87 -11.12 -21.83
CA GLU A 47 16.55 -9.95 -21.25
C GLU A 47 15.56 -8.95 -20.65
N ALA A 48 14.43 -8.72 -21.32
CA ALA A 48 13.38 -7.82 -20.86
C ALA A 48 12.69 -8.37 -19.60
N ILE A 49 12.40 -9.69 -19.59
CA ILE A 49 11.85 -10.38 -18.42
C ILE A 49 12.83 -10.28 -17.24
N ILE A 50 14.12 -10.52 -17.45
CA ILE A 50 15.14 -10.40 -16.39
C ILE A 50 15.20 -8.97 -15.85
N ALA A 51 15.22 -7.96 -16.72
CA ALA A 51 15.26 -6.55 -16.32
C ALA A 51 14.03 -6.16 -15.47
N MET A 52 12.86 -6.68 -15.83
CA MET A 52 11.63 -6.49 -15.10
C MET A 52 11.67 -7.13 -13.70
N LEU A 53 12.10 -8.40 -13.60
CA LEU A 53 12.22 -9.10 -12.31
C LEU A 53 13.26 -8.41 -11.40
N GLN A 54 14.34 -7.89 -11.98
CA GLN A 54 15.31 -7.06 -11.26
C GLN A 54 14.70 -5.76 -10.75
N LEU A 55 13.91 -5.08 -11.57
CA LEU A 55 13.20 -3.86 -11.18
C LEU A 55 12.22 -4.13 -10.03
N MET A 56 11.47 -5.22 -10.09
CA MET A 56 10.57 -5.62 -9.01
C MET A 56 11.37 -5.86 -7.72
N ALA A 57 12.44 -6.66 -7.77
CA ALA A 57 13.26 -6.97 -6.60
C ALA A 57 13.92 -5.72 -5.97
N ASP A 58 14.38 -4.74 -6.76
CA ASP A 58 14.94 -3.47 -6.23
C ASP A 58 13.91 -2.63 -5.47
N ARG A 59 12.64 -2.72 -5.90
CA ARG A 59 11.55 -1.92 -5.34
C ARG A 59 10.79 -2.63 -4.23
N LEU A 60 10.89 -3.94 -4.17
CA LEU A 60 10.26 -4.77 -3.14
C LEU A 60 10.82 -4.41 -1.76
N VAL A 61 9.93 -4.14 -0.81
CA VAL A 61 10.28 -3.79 0.57
C VAL A 61 10.10 -5.01 1.46
N GLU A 62 8.95 -5.67 1.33
CA GLU A 62 8.53 -6.80 2.15
C GLU A 62 7.39 -7.54 1.44
N TRP A 63 7.25 -8.83 1.69
CA TRP A 63 6.11 -9.65 1.30
C TRP A 63 5.96 -10.84 2.26
N ASN A 64 4.83 -11.54 2.21
CA ASN A 64 4.57 -12.74 3.01
C ASN A 64 4.68 -14.05 2.19
N VAL A 65 5.46 -14.05 1.10
CA VAL A 65 5.61 -15.22 0.22
C VAL A 65 6.50 -16.29 0.88
N GLU A 66 6.03 -17.53 0.85
CA GLU A 66 6.76 -18.73 1.29
C GLU A 66 7.01 -19.68 0.11
N ASP A 67 8.09 -20.46 0.17
CA ASP A 67 8.38 -21.53 -0.79
C ASP A 67 7.67 -22.85 -0.45
N ASP A 68 7.87 -23.89 -1.26
CA ASP A 68 7.28 -25.23 -1.06
C ASP A 68 7.72 -25.90 0.26
N GLU A 69 8.85 -25.47 0.83
CA GLU A 69 9.37 -25.93 2.12
C GLU A 69 8.84 -25.07 3.30
N GLY A 70 7.93 -24.13 3.04
CA GLY A 70 7.37 -23.20 4.01
C GLY A 70 8.39 -22.20 4.54
N GLN A 71 9.45 -21.90 3.78
CA GLN A 71 10.43 -20.88 4.14
C GLN A 71 10.07 -19.55 3.46
N ALA A 72 10.22 -18.46 4.20
CA ALA A 72 10.00 -17.13 3.66
C ALA A 72 10.95 -16.85 2.48
N VAL A 73 10.39 -16.52 1.33
CA VAL A 73 11.15 -16.16 0.15
C VAL A 73 11.81 -14.81 0.38
N PRO A 74 13.13 -14.66 0.21
CA PRO A 74 13.80 -13.39 0.45
C PRO A 74 13.43 -12.37 -0.62
N VAL A 75 13.23 -11.10 -0.22
CA VAL A 75 13.00 -9.94 -1.11
C VAL A 75 14.25 -9.57 -1.92
N THR A 76 14.65 -10.48 -2.81
CA THR A 76 15.87 -10.41 -3.63
C THR A 76 15.56 -10.89 -5.03
N PHE A 77 16.44 -10.58 -5.98
CA PHE A 77 16.28 -11.05 -7.36
C PHE A 77 16.21 -12.58 -7.46
N ASP A 78 16.97 -13.30 -6.63
CA ASP A 78 16.96 -14.76 -6.60
C ASP A 78 15.62 -15.31 -6.10
N GLY A 79 15.10 -14.74 -5.01
CA GLY A 79 13.78 -15.10 -4.48
C GLY A 79 12.62 -14.75 -5.42
N VAL A 80 12.70 -13.63 -6.14
CA VAL A 80 11.73 -13.31 -7.20
C VAL A 80 11.82 -14.30 -8.35
N ARG A 81 13.04 -14.70 -8.75
CA ARG A 81 13.28 -15.64 -9.85
C ARG A 81 12.91 -17.08 -9.51
N SER A 82 12.91 -17.47 -8.24
CA SER A 82 12.51 -18.82 -7.82
C SER A 82 11.00 -19.05 -7.91
N LEU A 83 10.20 -17.99 -8.04
CA LEU A 83 8.75 -18.05 -8.17
C LEU A 83 8.32 -18.18 -9.64
N ASP A 84 7.07 -18.64 -9.83
CA ASP A 84 6.46 -18.74 -11.15
C ASP A 84 6.39 -17.39 -11.87
N LEU A 85 6.55 -17.43 -13.20
CA LEU A 85 6.51 -16.22 -14.01
C LEU A 85 5.12 -15.56 -13.97
N ASP A 86 4.04 -16.35 -13.99
CA ASP A 86 2.67 -15.87 -13.87
C ASP A 86 2.41 -15.18 -12.52
N PHE A 87 2.96 -15.72 -11.43
CA PHE A 87 2.89 -15.11 -10.10
C PHE A 87 3.59 -13.74 -10.08
N ASN A 88 4.80 -13.68 -10.61
CA ASN A 88 5.55 -12.43 -10.73
C ASN A 88 4.80 -11.40 -11.59
N TRP A 89 4.15 -11.83 -12.67
CA TRP A 89 3.32 -10.95 -13.49
C TRP A 89 2.10 -10.43 -12.74
N ALA A 90 1.42 -11.26 -11.94
CA ALA A 90 0.28 -10.83 -11.14
C ALA A 90 0.67 -9.69 -10.18
N ILE A 91 1.83 -9.80 -9.52
CA ILE A 91 2.36 -8.73 -8.66
C ILE A 91 2.63 -7.46 -9.45
N ILE A 92 3.23 -7.58 -10.63
CA ILE A 92 3.60 -6.45 -11.47
C ILE A 92 2.36 -5.73 -12.01
N ASP A 93 1.35 -6.45 -12.47
CA ASP A 93 0.09 -5.87 -12.92
C ASP A 93 -0.62 -5.14 -11.75
N ALA A 94 -0.69 -5.75 -10.56
CA ALA A 94 -1.24 -5.08 -9.38
C ALA A 94 -0.45 -3.82 -9.00
N TRP A 95 0.88 -3.88 -9.08
CA TRP A 95 1.76 -2.74 -8.82
C TRP A 95 1.54 -1.60 -9.81
N GLN A 96 1.44 -1.90 -11.11
CA GLN A 96 1.14 -0.92 -12.15
C GLN A 96 -0.22 -0.25 -11.92
N ASN A 97 -1.26 -1.02 -11.59
CA ASN A 97 -2.58 -0.49 -11.28
C ASN A 97 -2.54 0.47 -10.07
N ALA A 98 -1.88 0.06 -8.98
CA ALA A 98 -1.70 0.89 -7.79
C ALA A 98 -0.94 2.19 -8.09
N VAL A 99 0.10 2.14 -8.93
CA VAL A 99 0.84 3.34 -9.37
C VAL A 99 -0.02 4.25 -10.26
N ALA A 100 -0.82 3.68 -11.17
CA ALA A 100 -1.74 4.42 -12.03
C ALA A 100 -2.90 5.08 -11.25
N GLY A 101 -3.08 4.73 -9.98
CA GLY A 101 -4.17 5.23 -9.15
C GLY A 101 -5.51 4.56 -9.47
N VAL A 102 -5.49 3.47 -10.25
CA VAL A 102 -6.61 2.54 -10.30
C VAL A 102 -6.51 1.77 -8.99
N ALA A 103 -7.32 2.17 -8.02
CA ALA A 103 -7.37 1.46 -6.75
C ALA A 103 -7.58 -0.03 -7.05
N ALA A 104 -6.63 -0.88 -6.63
CA ALA A 104 -7.01 -2.23 -6.22
C ALA A 104 -8.21 -2.08 -5.27
N PRO A 105 -9.21 -2.98 -5.28
CA PRO A 105 -10.30 -2.90 -4.31
C PRO A 105 -9.70 -2.70 -2.93
N LEU A 106 -9.86 -1.48 -2.42
CA LEU A 106 -9.41 -1.06 -1.11
C LEU A 106 -10.55 -1.50 -0.20
N ASP A 107 -10.53 -2.75 0.24
CA ASP A 107 -11.37 -3.15 1.35
C ASP A 107 -10.82 -2.47 2.61
N GLU A 108 -11.40 -1.28 2.80
CA GLU A 108 -11.52 -0.49 4.01
C GLU A 108 -10.22 0.07 4.63
N PRO A 109 -10.23 1.35 5.08
CA PRO A 109 -9.13 1.86 5.88
C PRO A 109 -9.02 1.00 7.13
N LEU A 110 -7.85 0.40 7.35
CA LEU A 110 -7.46 -0.14 8.65
C LEU A 110 -7.71 0.95 9.69
N THR A 111 -8.83 0.83 10.39
CA THR A 111 -9.22 1.68 11.49
C THR A 111 -8.39 1.22 12.68
N ASP A 112 -7.09 1.48 12.65
CA ASP A 112 -6.26 1.50 13.84
C ASP A 112 -6.42 2.89 14.48
N THR A 113 -7.62 3.11 14.97
CA THR A 113 -7.85 4.09 16.00
C THR A 113 -8.70 3.37 17.02
N GLU A 114 -8.02 2.69 17.94
CA GLU A 114 -8.61 2.42 19.25
C GLU A 114 -9.39 3.68 19.66
N PRO A 115 -10.70 3.59 19.95
CA PRO A 115 -11.39 4.71 20.54
C PRO A 115 -10.74 4.93 21.91
N LEU A 116 -9.80 5.87 21.97
CA LEU A 116 -9.34 6.42 23.24
C LEU A 116 -10.62 6.75 24.02
N PRO A 117 -10.85 6.17 25.21
CA PRO A 117 -12.04 6.48 25.96
C PRO A 117 -11.97 7.97 26.30
N VAL A 118 -12.74 8.77 25.59
CA VAL A 118 -13.02 10.14 25.98
C VAL A 118 -13.75 10.03 27.31
N ALA A 119 -13.00 10.15 28.39
CA ALA A 119 -13.57 10.34 29.70
C ALA A 119 -14.45 11.58 29.61
N SER A 120 -15.77 11.35 29.55
CA SER A 120 -16.78 12.40 29.61
C SER A 120 -16.52 13.24 30.84
N ILE A 121 -15.91 14.41 30.65
CA ILE A 121 -15.82 15.40 31.72
C ILE A 121 -17.25 15.94 31.86
N PRO A 122 -17.92 15.75 33.01
CA PRO A 122 -19.21 16.38 33.22
C PRO A 122 -19.00 17.89 33.16
N THR A 123 -19.66 18.56 32.21
CA THR A 123 -19.70 20.02 32.16
C THR A 123 -20.37 20.50 33.44
N GLU A 124 -19.54 20.93 34.39
CA GLU A 124 -19.95 21.56 35.62
C GLU A 124 -20.88 22.72 35.23
N THR A 125 -22.13 22.60 35.65
CA THR A 125 -23.19 23.57 35.39
C THR A 125 -22.76 24.87 36.06
N LEU A 126 -22.29 25.84 35.25
CA LEU A 126 -21.98 27.18 35.73
C LEU A 126 -23.26 27.83 36.24
N LEU A 127 -23.44 27.69 37.56
CA LEU A 127 -24.32 28.46 38.42
C LEU A 127 -24.06 29.95 38.21
N LEU A 128 -25.05 30.66 37.66
CA LEU A 128 -25.19 32.10 37.87
C LEU A 128 -26.60 32.36 38.47
N PRO A 129 -26.69 33.16 39.54
CA PRO A 129 -27.86 33.23 40.44
C PRO A 129 -29.03 34.06 39.87
N PRO A 130 -30.23 34.01 40.50
CA PRO A 130 -31.40 34.79 40.09
C PRO A 130 -31.45 36.13 40.83
N GLU A 131 -31.59 37.26 40.14
CA GLU A 131 -32.12 38.52 40.70
C GLU A 131 -32.53 39.45 39.52
N SER A 132 -33.82 39.62 39.25
CA SER A 132 -34.72 40.63 39.85
C SER A 132 -34.52 42.04 39.26
N THR A 133 -35.48 42.52 38.47
CA THR A 133 -36.32 43.71 38.78
C THR A 133 -37.12 44.18 37.55
N ALA A 134 -38.35 44.60 37.84
CA ALA A 134 -39.48 45.06 37.05
C ALA A 134 -39.29 46.10 35.91
N VAL A 135 -40.09 45.95 34.82
CA VAL A 135 -41.18 46.83 34.26
C VAL A 135 -41.00 48.38 34.33
N PRO A 136 -41.61 49.26 33.48
CA PRO A 136 -42.06 49.25 32.06
C PRO A 136 -41.60 50.52 31.25
N ALA A 137 -42.01 50.62 29.98
CA ALA A 137 -42.79 51.77 29.44
C ALA A 137 -43.47 51.36 28.12
#